data_AF-A0A2V8XJ03-F1
#
_entry.id   AF-A0A2V8XJ03-F1
#
_cell.length_a   1.000
_cell.length_b   1.000
_cell.length_c   1.000
_cell.angle_alpha   90.00
_cell.angle_beta   90.00
_cell.angle_gamma   90.00
#
_symmetry.space_group_name_H-M   'P 1'
#
loop_
_entity.id
_entity.type
_entity.pdbx_description
1 polymer ?
#
loop_
_entity_poly.entity_id
_entity_poly.type
_entity_poly.pdbx_seq_one_letter_code
_entity_poly.pdbx_strand_id
1 'polypeptide(L)'
;MAAAALAQASLAQAQPQSQQTTSRRSQRVHMQEVQVASPDGKIKFTILPNAERLTFTVTMGNTVVIEPFPIVMKVDQYDLSSGVVFNNLERYSIDESYPWYGAHAMAVNRCNGAKLSLTHDLSFISYTLEIRVFNDGVAYRHVIPGEENASRAPDEYSAFVIPDGSTLWYGGLADGHYETEFMKKNISEVRAGEWAGPPLTFKLPLDAGYASITEANLVNYSGMGLEADGRRAWITGLGHRQPLNWPFELRYGREEAKRLAKPASIAGTISTPWRIAMVGARLKHAGY
;
A
#
# COMPACT_ATOMS: atom_id res chain seq x y z
N MET A 1 -24.48 -90.38 -9.18
CA MET A 1 -23.35 -89.88 -9.99
C MET A 1 -23.79 -88.61 -10.68
N ALA A 2 -22.99 -87.55 -10.55
CA ALA A 2 -23.36 -86.15 -10.74
C ALA A 2 -23.75 -85.81 -12.20
N ALA A 3 -24.85 -85.05 -12.34
CA ALA A 3 -25.21 -84.37 -13.57
C ALA A 3 -24.78 -82.91 -13.47
N ALA A 4 -23.93 -82.48 -14.41
CA ALA A 4 -23.48 -81.11 -14.56
C ALA A 4 -24.57 -80.26 -15.23
N ALA A 5 -24.91 -79.12 -14.64
CA ALA A 5 -25.72 -78.09 -15.28
C ALA A 5 -24.97 -76.75 -15.19
N LEU A 6 -24.57 -76.26 -16.35
CA LEU A 6 -23.96 -74.94 -16.58
C LEU A 6 -25.01 -73.85 -16.33
N ALA A 7 -24.77 -72.99 -15.33
CA ALA A 7 -25.56 -71.79 -15.10
C ALA A 7 -25.00 -70.63 -15.92
N GLN A 8 -25.85 -70.04 -16.77
CA GLN A 8 -25.57 -68.84 -17.56
C GLN A 8 -25.50 -67.61 -16.65
N ALA A 9 -24.45 -66.81 -16.82
CA ALA A 9 -24.25 -65.54 -16.13
C ALA A 9 -25.16 -64.45 -16.71
N SER A 10 -25.94 -63.79 -15.84
CA SER A 10 -26.72 -62.60 -16.17
C SER A 10 -25.85 -61.34 -16.08
N LEU A 11 -25.81 -60.56 -17.16
CA LEU A 11 -25.24 -59.22 -17.18
C LEU A 11 -26.35 -58.22 -16.87
N ALA A 12 -26.43 -57.78 -15.61
CA ALA A 12 -27.24 -56.65 -15.20
C ALA A 12 -26.50 -55.34 -15.54
N GLN A 13 -27.10 -54.51 -16.39
CA GLN A 13 -26.59 -53.19 -16.74
C GLN A 13 -26.75 -52.23 -15.55
N ALA A 14 -25.63 -51.78 -14.99
CA ALA A 14 -25.61 -50.75 -13.96
C ALA A 14 -25.89 -49.38 -14.59
N GLN A 15 -26.89 -48.66 -14.04
CA GLN A 15 -27.16 -47.27 -14.38
C GLN A 15 -26.00 -46.38 -13.90
N PRO A 16 -25.52 -45.42 -14.71
CA PRO A 16 -24.47 -44.51 -14.27
C PRO A 16 -25.01 -43.54 -13.21
N GLN A 17 -24.36 -43.53 -12.04
CA GLN A 17 -24.55 -42.53 -10.99
C GLN A 17 -24.27 -41.13 -11.57
N SER A 18 -25.25 -40.25 -11.42
CA SER A 18 -25.12 -38.82 -11.73
C SER A 18 -24.01 -38.20 -10.89
N GLN A 19 -22.83 -38.00 -11.48
CA GLN A 19 -21.81 -37.13 -10.93
C GLN A 19 -22.37 -35.71 -10.89
N GLN A 20 -22.59 -35.19 -9.69
CA GLN A 20 -22.77 -33.76 -9.47
C GLN A 20 -21.51 -33.06 -9.98
N THR A 21 -21.60 -32.49 -11.18
CA THR A 21 -20.64 -31.50 -11.66
C THR A 21 -20.77 -30.28 -10.76
N THR A 22 -19.96 -30.23 -9.71
CA THR A 22 -19.71 -29.00 -8.96
C THR A 22 -19.05 -28.02 -9.91
N SER A 23 -19.84 -27.12 -10.48
CA SER A 23 -19.28 -26.03 -11.27
C SER A 23 -18.40 -25.22 -10.31
N ARG A 24 -17.08 -25.33 -10.46
CA ARG A 24 -16.08 -24.41 -9.88
C ARG A 24 -16.17 -23.03 -10.53
N ARG A 25 -17.38 -22.54 -10.77
CA ARG A 25 -17.62 -21.17 -11.16
C ARG A 25 -17.38 -20.37 -9.90
N SER A 26 -16.16 -19.82 -9.80
CA SER A 26 -15.68 -18.88 -8.80
C SER A 26 -16.84 -18.21 -8.08
N GLN A 27 -17.10 -18.60 -6.83
CA GLN A 27 -17.80 -17.72 -5.91
C GLN A 27 -16.87 -16.51 -5.81
N ARG A 28 -17.11 -15.46 -6.61
CA ARG A 28 -16.31 -14.24 -6.56
C ARG A 28 -16.36 -13.80 -5.12
N VAL A 29 -15.21 -13.80 -4.45
CA VAL A 29 -15.11 -13.31 -3.08
C VAL A 29 -15.54 -11.86 -3.12
N HIS A 30 -16.73 -11.57 -2.59
CA HIS A 30 -17.22 -10.21 -2.51
C HIS A 30 -16.50 -9.51 -1.35
N MET A 31 -15.52 -8.68 -1.68
CA MET A 31 -14.93 -7.77 -0.72
C MET A 31 -15.89 -6.60 -0.50
N GLN A 32 -16.28 -6.36 0.75
CA GLN A 32 -17.04 -5.18 1.13
C GLN A 32 -16.14 -3.95 1.26
N GLU A 33 -16.73 -2.77 1.16
CA GLU A 33 -16.02 -1.52 1.45
C GLU A 33 -15.56 -1.51 2.91
N VAL A 34 -14.32 -1.11 3.15
CA VAL A 34 -13.80 -0.88 4.50
C VAL A 34 -13.46 0.58 4.66
N GLN A 35 -14.31 1.30 5.40
CA GLN A 35 -14.07 2.68 5.79
C GLN A 35 -13.56 2.75 7.24
N VAL A 36 -12.54 3.58 7.46
CA VAL A 36 -12.03 3.99 8.78
C VAL A 36 -12.08 5.50 8.84
N ALA A 37 -12.81 6.04 9.82
CA ALA A 37 -12.96 7.48 10.03
C ALA A 37 -12.08 7.95 11.19
N SER A 38 -11.60 9.19 11.15
CA SER A 38 -10.90 9.84 12.24
C SER A 38 -11.78 9.93 13.50
N PRO A 39 -11.20 10.13 14.70
CA PRO A 39 -11.96 10.37 15.92
C PRO A 39 -13.03 11.47 15.80
N ASP A 40 -12.77 12.54 15.04
CA ASP A 40 -13.75 13.60 14.78
C ASP A 40 -14.64 13.36 13.54
N GLY A 41 -14.46 12.23 12.85
CA GLY A 41 -15.24 11.79 11.71
C GLY A 41 -14.95 12.51 10.38
N LYS A 42 -14.04 13.49 10.34
CA LYS A 42 -13.80 14.33 9.16
C LYS A 42 -12.87 13.70 8.14
N ILE A 43 -11.82 13.01 8.57
CA ILE A 43 -10.90 12.33 7.66
C ILE A 43 -11.33 10.88 7.55
N LYS A 44 -11.36 10.34 6.34
CA LYS A 44 -11.73 8.94 6.10
C LYS A 44 -10.75 8.30 5.15
N PHE A 45 -10.26 7.13 5.54
CA PHE A 45 -9.55 6.20 4.68
C PHE A 45 -10.52 5.09 4.26
N THR A 46 -10.67 4.87 2.96
CA THR A 46 -11.63 3.88 2.43
C THR A 46 -10.92 2.93 1.48
N ILE A 47 -10.99 1.63 1.77
CA ILE A 47 -10.71 0.58 0.79
C ILE A 47 -11.98 0.29 0.02
N LEU A 48 -11.94 0.42 -1.30
CA LEU A 48 -13.07 0.20 -2.19
C LEU A 48 -13.41 -1.30 -2.31
N PRO A 49 -14.68 -1.66 -2.58
CA PRO A 49 -15.17 -3.05 -2.59
C PRO A 49 -14.73 -3.82 -3.86
N ASN A 50 -13.42 -4.03 -4.03
CA ASN A 50 -12.86 -4.77 -5.16
C ASN A 50 -11.79 -5.77 -4.70
N ALA A 51 -12.15 -7.05 -4.73
CA ALA A 51 -11.25 -8.15 -4.39
C ALA A 51 -10.17 -8.41 -5.47
N GLU A 52 -10.40 -8.00 -6.73
CA GLU A 52 -9.41 -8.21 -7.80
C GLU A 52 -8.23 -7.24 -7.67
N ARG A 53 -8.47 -6.07 -7.05
CA ARG A 53 -7.47 -5.01 -6.89
C ARG A 53 -7.80 -4.13 -5.69
N LEU A 54 -7.01 -4.24 -4.63
CA LEU A 54 -7.12 -3.33 -3.50
C LEU A 54 -6.88 -1.90 -3.96
N THR A 55 -7.89 -1.06 -3.77
CA THR A 55 -7.86 0.35 -4.16
C THR A 55 -8.28 1.18 -2.96
N PHE A 56 -7.57 2.26 -2.68
CA PHE A 56 -7.89 3.14 -1.56
C PHE A 56 -8.17 4.57 -2.02
N THR A 57 -8.93 5.30 -1.21
CA THR A 57 -9.10 6.75 -1.34
C THR A 57 -9.12 7.39 0.05
N VAL A 58 -8.75 8.68 0.09
CA VAL A 58 -8.73 9.48 1.30
C VAL A 58 -9.57 10.72 1.09
N THR A 59 -10.46 11.01 2.04
CA THR A 59 -11.32 12.21 2.03
C THR A 59 -11.17 13.01 3.32
N MET A 60 -11.40 14.31 3.23
CA MET A 60 -11.55 15.24 4.35
C MET A 60 -12.86 16.01 4.17
N GLY A 61 -13.87 15.71 4.99
CA GLY A 61 -15.23 16.17 4.77
C GLY A 61 -15.76 15.67 3.43
N ASN A 62 -16.13 16.60 2.54
CA ASN A 62 -16.57 16.29 1.18
C ASN A 62 -15.45 16.39 0.13
N THR A 63 -14.22 16.70 0.55
CA THR A 63 -13.08 16.88 -0.34
C THR A 63 -12.32 15.57 -0.49
N VAL A 64 -12.09 15.15 -1.73
CA VAL A 64 -11.14 14.06 -2.04
C VAL A 64 -9.73 14.60 -1.91
N VAL A 65 -8.92 13.96 -1.06
CA VAL A 65 -7.53 14.33 -0.81
C VAL A 65 -6.58 13.47 -1.65
N ILE A 66 -6.89 12.18 -1.72
CA ILE A 66 -6.22 11.21 -2.59
C ILE A 66 -7.31 10.48 -3.38
N GLU A 67 -7.27 10.61 -4.70
CA GLU A 67 -8.19 9.91 -5.59
C GLU A 67 -7.98 8.39 -5.54
N PRO A 68 -9.00 7.59 -5.90
CA PRO A 68 -8.88 6.14 -5.94
C PRO A 68 -7.65 5.65 -6.71
N PHE A 69 -6.77 4.92 -6.03
CA PHE A 69 -5.64 4.26 -6.68
C PHE A 69 -5.29 2.92 -6.03
N PRO A 70 -4.77 1.95 -6.81
CA PRO A 70 -4.32 0.68 -6.27
C PRO A 70 -3.25 0.80 -5.18
N ILE A 71 -3.44 0.04 -4.09
CA ILE A 71 -2.32 -0.36 -3.24
C ILE A 71 -1.56 -1.44 -4.02
N VAL A 72 -0.23 -1.38 -4.07
CA VAL A 72 0.58 -2.40 -4.74
C VAL A 72 1.75 -2.78 -3.85
N MET A 73 1.64 -3.97 -3.25
CA MET A 73 2.67 -4.61 -2.44
C MET A 73 3.09 -5.91 -3.11
N LYS A 74 4.36 -6.03 -3.48
CA LYS A 74 4.92 -7.23 -4.09
C LYS A 74 5.87 -7.95 -3.14
N VAL A 75 5.84 -9.27 -3.14
CA VAL A 75 6.86 -10.11 -2.48
C VAL A 75 7.27 -11.20 -3.46
N ASP A 76 8.57 -11.32 -3.74
CA ASP A 76 9.12 -12.30 -4.67
C ASP A 76 8.37 -12.31 -6.02
N GLN A 77 8.12 -11.10 -6.54
CA GLN A 77 7.38 -10.81 -7.77
C GLN A 77 5.86 -11.06 -7.75
N TYR A 78 5.30 -11.66 -6.69
CA TYR A 78 3.84 -11.77 -6.53
C TYR A 78 3.27 -10.45 -6.02
N ASP A 79 2.30 -9.89 -6.74
CA ASP A 79 1.53 -8.72 -6.30
C ASP A 79 0.41 -9.14 -5.34
N LEU A 80 0.69 -9.00 -4.05
CA LEU A 80 -0.21 -9.44 -2.97
C LEU A 80 -1.49 -8.61 -2.90
N SER A 81 -1.53 -7.45 -3.58
CA SER A 81 -2.68 -6.55 -3.62
C SER A 81 -3.56 -6.78 -4.86
N SER A 82 -3.19 -7.73 -5.72
CA SER A 82 -4.04 -8.32 -6.76
C SER A 82 -4.72 -9.57 -6.22
N GLY A 83 -5.96 -9.86 -6.63
CA GLY A 83 -6.62 -11.14 -6.31
C GLY A 83 -6.58 -11.52 -4.82
N VAL A 84 -7.38 -10.85 -3.98
CA VAL A 84 -7.34 -11.05 -2.53
C VAL A 84 -8.54 -11.82 -2.00
N VAL A 85 -8.28 -12.75 -1.09
CA VAL A 85 -9.28 -13.33 -0.20
C VAL A 85 -9.32 -12.47 1.06
N PHE A 86 -10.49 -11.87 1.33
CA PHE A 86 -10.74 -11.12 2.55
C PHE A 86 -11.10 -12.06 3.70
N ASN A 87 -10.20 -12.19 4.68
CA ASN A 87 -10.36 -13.18 5.75
C ASN A 87 -11.03 -12.59 6.99
N ASN A 88 -10.55 -11.45 7.48
CA ASN A 88 -11.01 -10.86 8.73
C ASN A 88 -10.80 -9.34 8.77
N LEU A 89 -11.62 -8.67 9.58
CA LEU A 89 -11.50 -7.24 9.90
C LEU A 89 -11.53 -7.04 11.41
N GLU A 90 -10.42 -6.58 11.97
CA GLU A 90 -10.34 -6.12 13.36
C GLU A 90 -10.37 -4.59 13.38
N ARG A 91 -11.20 -4.00 14.23
CA ARG A 91 -11.25 -2.54 14.45
C ARG A 91 -10.79 -2.22 15.86
N TYR A 92 -10.08 -1.11 16.01
CA TYR A 92 -9.58 -0.65 17.31
C TYR A 92 -9.51 0.89 17.35
N SER A 93 -9.32 1.44 18.54
CA SER A 93 -8.97 2.84 18.74
C SER A 93 -7.77 2.95 19.67
N ILE A 94 -7.01 4.04 19.52
CA ILE A 94 -5.92 4.41 20.41
C ILE A 94 -6.23 5.82 20.92
N ASP A 95 -6.07 6.04 22.22
CA ASP A 95 -6.10 7.36 22.84
C ASP A 95 -5.10 7.36 24.01
N GLU A 96 -3.89 7.83 23.72
CA GLU A 96 -2.80 7.88 24.70
C GLU A 96 -1.96 9.15 24.53
N SER A 97 -1.18 9.47 25.56
CA SER A 97 -0.16 10.51 25.49
C SER A 97 1.14 10.04 26.15
N TYR A 98 2.27 10.49 25.61
CA TYR A 98 3.59 10.12 26.10
C TYR A 98 4.58 11.29 25.96
N PRO A 99 5.60 11.38 26.84
CA PRO A 99 6.65 12.38 26.69
C PRO A 99 7.43 12.19 25.39
N TRP A 100 7.78 13.28 24.70
CA TRP A 100 8.61 13.21 23.49
C TRP A 100 9.56 14.40 23.38
N TYR A 101 10.62 14.24 22.60
CA TYR A 101 11.59 15.28 22.30
C TYR A 101 11.31 15.90 20.92
N GLY A 102 10.24 16.69 20.82
CA GLY A 102 9.93 17.46 19.61
C GLY A 102 9.37 18.84 19.92
N ALA A 103 8.54 19.40 19.04
CA ALA A 103 8.02 20.77 19.18
C ALA A 103 7.14 21.01 20.44
N HIS A 104 6.73 19.94 21.11
CA HIS A 104 5.99 19.94 22.38
C HIS A 104 6.64 18.95 23.34
N ALA A 105 6.35 19.03 24.65
CA ALA A 105 6.88 18.06 25.62
C ALA A 105 6.13 16.72 25.63
N MET A 106 4.87 16.71 25.18
CA MET A 106 4.00 15.54 25.13
C MET A 106 3.49 15.33 23.71
N ALA A 107 3.57 14.09 23.22
CA ALA A 107 2.90 13.65 22.02
C ALA A 107 1.54 13.03 22.39
N VAL A 108 0.54 13.24 21.53
CA VAL A 108 -0.79 12.64 21.66
C VAL A 108 -1.00 11.70 20.48
N ASN A 109 -1.22 10.42 20.78
CA ASN A 109 -1.52 9.39 19.79
C ASN A 109 -3.01 9.04 19.93
N ARG A 110 -3.84 9.66 19.08
CA ARG A 110 -5.29 9.46 19.07
C ARG A 110 -5.80 9.15 17.67
N CYS A 111 -6.20 7.91 17.44
CA CYS A 111 -6.68 7.46 16.14
C CYS A 111 -7.71 6.34 16.26
N ASN A 112 -8.51 6.18 15.21
CA ASN A 112 -9.19 4.92 14.94
C ASN A 112 -8.35 4.09 13.97
N GLY A 113 -8.38 2.77 14.11
CA GLY A 113 -7.61 1.87 13.27
C GLY A 113 -8.38 0.62 12.85
N ALA A 114 -7.85 -0.02 11.82
CA ALA A 114 -8.31 -1.32 11.36
C ALA A 114 -7.13 -2.22 10.98
N LYS A 115 -7.29 -3.53 11.13
CA LYS A 115 -6.38 -4.55 10.60
C LYS A 115 -7.20 -5.46 9.70
N LEU A 116 -6.86 -5.48 8.41
CA LEU A 116 -7.47 -6.34 7.42
C LEU A 116 -6.56 -7.54 7.24
N SER A 117 -7.02 -8.74 7.59
CA SER A 117 -6.32 -9.99 7.29
C SER A 117 -6.70 -10.45 5.89
N LEU A 118 -5.70 -10.59 5.03
CA LEU A 118 -5.86 -10.85 3.61
C LEU A 118 -4.97 -12.03 3.19
N THR A 119 -5.38 -12.75 2.14
CA THR A 119 -4.55 -13.77 1.50
C THR A 119 -4.54 -13.53 0.00
N HIS A 120 -3.36 -13.46 -0.60
CA HIS A 120 -3.24 -13.42 -2.06
C HIS A 120 -3.62 -14.79 -2.64
N ASP A 121 -4.59 -14.83 -3.54
CA ASP A 121 -5.24 -16.06 -4.01
C ASP A 121 -4.30 -17.00 -4.80
N LEU A 122 -3.31 -16.46 -5.50
CA LEU A 122 -2.38 -17.23 -6.31
C LEU A 122 -1.20 -17.77 -5.50
N SER A 123 -0.57 -16.92 -4.69
CA SER A 123 0.63 -17.29 -3.91
C SER A 123 0.31 -17.93 -2.55
N PHE A 124 -0.94 -17.79 -2.09
CA PHE A 124 -1.40 -18.16 -0.75
C PHE A 124 -0.68 -17.43 0.41
N ILE A 125 0.09 -16.38 0.11
CA ILE A 125 0.71 -15.54 1.13
C ILE A 125 -0.38 -14.76 1.87
N SER A 126 -0.45 -14.98 3.18
CA SER A 126 -1.31 -14.23 4.09
C SER A 126 -0.56 -13.01 4.64
N TYR A 127 -1.27 -11.90 4.79
CA TYR A 127 -0.72 -10.66 5.33
C TYR A 127 -1.80 -9.81 6.00
N THR A 128 -1.36 -8.81 6.74
CA THR A 128 -2.22 -7.82 7.37
C THR A 128 -1.97 -6.45 6.75
N LEU A 129 -3.03 -5.79 6.29
CA LEU A 129 -3.01 -4.35 6.00
C LEU A 129 -3.49 -3.62 7.26
N GLU A 130 -2.58 -2.88 7.90
CA GLU A 130 -2.91 -2.04 9.05
C GLU A 130 -3.21 -0.62 8.58
N ILE A 131 -4.28 -0.02 9.11
CA ILE A 131 -4.72 1.34 8.81
C ILE A 131 -4.88 2.08 10.13
N ARG A 132 -4.44 3.35 10.16
CA ARG A 132 -4.70 4.30 11.25
C ARG A 132 -5.19 5.62 10.67
N VAL A 133 -6.21 6.20 11.27
CA VAL A 133 -6.80 7.47 10.86
C VAL A 133 -6.87 8.42 12.04
N PHE A 134 -6.13 9.50 11.94
CA PHE A 134 -6.02 10.61 12.89
C PHE A 134 -6.88 11.78 12.40
N ASN A 135 -7.08 12.78 13.26
CA ASN A 135 -7.81 14.00 12.88
C ASN A 135 -7.03 14.89 11.90
N ASP A 136 -5.76 14.58 11.65
CA ASP A 136 -4.83 15.32 10.79
C ASP A 136 -4.03 14.41 9.85
N GLY A 137 -4.47 13.17 9.64
CA GLY A 137 -3.82 12.30 8.66
C GLY A 137 -4.30 10.86 8.66
N VAL A 138 -3.82 10.12 7.66
CA VAL A 138 -4.00 8.68 7.53
C VAL A 138 -2.65 8.01 7.41
N ALA A 139 -2.57 6.77 7.86
CA ALA A 139 -1.40 5.93 7.70
C ALA A 139 -1.83 4.50 7.37
N TYR A 140 -1.08 3.82 6.52
CA TYR A 140 -1.21 2.37 6.35
C TYR A 140 0.15 1.68 6.26
N ARG A 141 0.20 0.38 6.56
CA ARG A 141 1.38 -0.47 6.34
C ARG A 141 0.97 -1.93 6.12
N HIS A 142 1.87 -2.71 5.53
CA HIS A 142 1.73 -4.15 5.40
C HIS A 142 2.57 -4.87 6.47
N VAL A 143 2.01 -5.92 7.04
CA VAL A 143 2.71 -6.89 7.88
C VAL A 143 2.55 -8.27 7.25
N ILE A 144 3.65 -8.84 6.77
CA ILE A 144 3.68 -10.08 6.00
C ILE A 144 4.51 -11.11 6.79
N PRO A 145 3.86 -11.99 7.57
CA PRO A 145 4.54 -13.01 8.36
C PRO A 145 5.47 -13.86 7.50
N GLY A 146 6.56 -14.31 8.10
CA GLY A 146 7.49 -15.25 7.50
C GLY A 146 8.49 -15.77 8.51
N GLU A 147 9.03 -16.96 8.23
CA GLU A 147 10.03 -17.62 9.06
C GLU A 147 11.30 -16.78 9.17
N GLU A 148 11.94 -16.79 10.33
CA GLU A 148 13.08 -15.92 10.68
C GLU A 148 14.21 -15.97 9.64
N ASN A 149 14.49 -17.14 9.08
CA ASN A 149 15.56 -17.35 8.09
C ASN A 149 15.07 -17.30 6.62
N ALA A 150 13.77 -17.13 6.38
CA ALA A 150 13.23 -17.03 5.03
C ALA A 150 13.47 -15.63 4.46
N SER A 151 14.41 -15.54 3.53
CA SER A 151 14.73 -14.29 2.82
C SER A 151 13.76 -14.08 1.65
N ARG A 152 13.08 -12.93 1.64
CA ARG A 152 12.08 -12.55 0.63
C ARG A 152 12.30 -11.12 0.18
N ALA A 153 12.02 -10.81 -1.08
CA ALA A 153 12.25 -9.50 -1.68
C ALA A 153 10.95 -8.72 -1.81
N PRO A 154 10.67 -7.75 -0.90
CA PRO A 154 9.53 -6.84 -1.06
C PRO A 154 9.78 -5.76 -2.12
N ASP A 155 8.73 -5.35 -2.81
CA ASP A 155 8.71 -4.17 -3.68
C ASP A 155 7.35 -3.47 -3.58
N GLU A 156 7.30 -2.16 -3.84
CA GLU A 156 6.09 -1.35 -3.70
C GLU A 156 5.88 -0.45 -4.91
N TYR A 157 4.62 -0.32 -5.33
CA TYR A 157 4.18 0.54 -6.43
C TYR A 157 2.84 1.24 -6.12
N SER A 158 2.44 1.29 -4.85
CA SER A 158 1.27 2.08 -4.44
C SER A 158 1.46 3.53 -4.88
N ALA A 159 0.41 4.17 -5.40
CA ALA A 159 0.50 5.58 -5.77
C ALA A 159 -0.50 6.44 -5.03
N PHE A 160 -0.19 7.73 -5.02
CA PHE A 160 -1.03 8.79 -4.50
C PHE A 160 -1.47 9.64 -5.68
N VAL A 161 -2.72 9.48 -6.12
CA VAL A 161 -3.29 10.30 -7.19
C VAL A 161 -3.79 11.60 -6.60
N ILE A 162 -3.14 12.69 -6.99
CA ILE A 162 -3.43 14.02 -6.48
C ILE A 162 -4.54 14.66 -7.33
N PRO A 163 -5.58 15.27 -6.70
CA PRO A 163 -6.66 15.93 -7.42
C PRO A 163 -6.18 16.98 -8.42
N ASP A 164 -6.83 17.03 -9.57
CA ASP A 164 -6.51 18.03 -10.60
C ASP A 164 -6.62 19.46 -10.07
N GLY A 165 -5.78 20.35 -10.60
CA GLY A 165 -5.67 21.74 -10.13
C GLY A 165 -4.92 21.92 -8.80
N SER A 166 -4.44 20.85 -8.16
CA SER A 166 -3.61 20.96 -6.96
C SER A 166 -2.27 21.64 -7.25
N THR A 167 -1.76 22.40 -6.28
CA THR A 167 -0.40 22.99 -6.33
C THR A 167 0.52 22.21 -5.42
N LEU A 168 1.66 21.76 -5.93
CA LEU A 168 2.63 20.93 -5.22
C LEU A 168 3.87 21.72 -4.87
N TRP A 169 4.50 21.31 -3.76
CA TRP A 169 5.87 21.65 -3.38
C TRP A 169 6.63 20.36 -3.11
N TYR A 170 7.64 20.08 -3.92
CA TYR A 170 8.45 18.87 -3.80
C TYR A 170 9.89 19.11 -4.24
N GLY A 171 10.78 18.27 -3.72
CA GLY A 171 12.20 18.23 -4.05
C GLY A 171 12.78 16.88 -3.66
N GLY A 172 14.08 16.72 -3.82
CA GLY A 172 14.81 15.50 -3.52
C GLY A 172 14.67 14.44 -4.61
N LEU A 173 15.67 13.56 -4.66
CA LEU A 173 15.80 12.37 -5.51
C LEU A 173 15.87 12.59 -7.03
N ALA A 174 15.54 13.77 -7.58
CA ALA A 174 15.76 14.07 -9.00
C ALA A 174 17.22 13.80 -9.43
N ASP A 175 18.19 14.20 -8.59
CA ASP A 175 19.63 13.94 -8.75
C ASP A 175 20.13 12.80 -7.82
N GLY A 176 19.22 11.99 -7.30
CA GLY A 176 19.49 10.85 -6.40
C GLY A 176 19.78 11.21 -4.93
N HIS A 177 19.71 12.48 -4.53
CA HIS A 177 19.93 12.89 -3.13
C HIS A 177 18.84 13.84 -2.61
N TYR A 178 18.81 14.07 -1.30
CA TYR A 178 17.76 14.83 -0.60
C TYR A 178 18.03 16.33 -0.48
N GLU A 179 19.10 16.84 -1.08
CA GLU A 179 19.58 18.23 -0.90
C GLU A 179 19.30 19.06 -2.16
N THR A 180 18.03 19.18 -2.55
CA THR A 180 17.63 20.01 -3.69
C THR A 180 16.72 21.14 -3.24
N GLU A 181 16.61 22.19 -4.06
CA GLU A 181 15.56 23.19 -3.89
C GLU A 181 14.18 22.55 -4.13
N PHE A 182 13.16 23.10 -3.45
CA PHE A 182 11.77 22.71 -3.68
C PHE A 182 11.22 23.43 -4.90
N MET A 183 10.64 22.67 -5.82
CA MET A 183 9.88 23.19 -6.94
C MET A 183 8.43 23.42 -6.55
N LYS A 184 7.83 24.47 -7.10
CA LYS A 184 6.38 24.69 -7.04
C LYS A 184 5.79 24.46 -8.42
N LYS A 185 4.86 23.51 -8.55
CA LYS A 185 4.16 23.21 -9.81
C LYS A 185 2.68 22.97 -9.60
N ASN A 186 1.88 23.23 -10.62
CA ASN A 186 0.56 22.60 -10.70
C ASN A 186 0.73 21.10 -10.98
N ILE A 187 -0.16 20.25 -10.46
CA ILE A 187 -0.09 18.80 -10.69
C ILE A 187 -0.11 18.45 -12.19
N SER A 188 -0.78 19.25 -13.02
CA SER A 188 -0.83 19.07 -14.49
C SER A 188 0.50 19.37 -15.20
N GLU A 189 1.44 20.05 -14.54
CA GLU A 189 2.76 20.40 -15.09
C GLU A 189 3.85 19.39 -14.71
N VAL A 190 3.55 18.48 -13.77
CA VAL A 190 4.47 17.43 -13.34
C VAL A 190 4.57 16.36 -14.43
N ARG A 191 5.79 16.11 -14.90
CA ARG A 191 6.04 15.16 -15.99
C ARG A 191 6.35 13.76 -15.46
N ALA A 192 6.12 12.76 -16.31
CA ALA A 192 6.51 11.39 -16.02
C ALA A 192 8.03 11.30 -15.80
N GLY A 193 8.44 10.51 -14.81
CA GLY A 193 9.84 10.29 -14.46
C GLY A 193 10.47 11.37 -13.58
N GLU A 194 9.71 12.40 -13.19
CA GLU A 194 10.14 13.29 -12.10
C GLU A 194 10.11 12.55 -10.76
N TRP A 195 11.10 12.80 -9.92
CA TRP A 195 11.23 12.18 -8.59
C TRP A 195 11.10 13.22 -7.48
N ALA A 196 10.55 12.77 -6.36
CA ALA A 196 10.50 13.51 -5.11
C ALA A 196 10.92 12.60 -3.95
N GLY A 197 11.74 13.13 -3.05
CA GLY A 197 11.86 12.58 -1.71
C GLY A 197 10.68 13.00 -0.83
N PRO A 198 10.26 12.19 0.16
CA PRO A 198 9.32 12.65 1.17
C PRO A 198 9.94 13.77 2.04
N PRO A 199 9.14 14.76 2.51
CA PRO A 199 7.71 14.90 2.26
C PRO A 199 7.37 15.57 0.92
N LEU A 200 6.34 15.06 0.24
CA LEU A 200 5.70 15.73 -0.90
C LEU A 200 4.45 16.46 -0.41
N THR A 201 4.46 17.80 -0.45
CA THR A 201 3.35 18.62 0.05
C THR A 201 2.52 19.18 -1.09
N PHE A 202 1.20 19.23 -0.94
CA PHE A 202 0.30 19.83 -1.91
C PHE A 202 -0.87 20.57 -1.28
N LYS A 203 -1.32 21.60 -1.96
CA LYS A 203 -2.55 22.34 -1.70
C LYS A 203 -3.60 21.86 -2.67
N LEU A 204 -4.74 21.46 -2.14
CA LEU A 204 -5.90 21.00 -2.91
C LEU A 204 -6.51 22.15 -3.71
N PRO A 205 -7.18 21.86 -4.85
CA PRO A 205 -7.86 22.86 -5.65
C PRO A 205 -8.92 23.61 -4.83
N LEU A 206 -9.27 24.82 -5.27
CA LEU A 206 -10.34 25.64 -4.67
C LEU A 206 -10.16 25.88 -3.16
N ASP A 207 -8.91 25.97 -2.70
CA ASP A 207 -8.56 26.19 -1.28
C ASP A 207 -9.13 25.11 -0.33
N ALA A 208 -9.38 23.90 -0.84
CA ALA A 208 -10.04 22.83 -0.10
C ALA A 208 -9.16 22.14 0.98
N GLY A 209 -7.94 22.62 1.19
CA GLY A 209 -7.02 22.16 2.22
C GLY A 209 -5.61 21.85 1.69
N TYR A 210 -4.84 21.17 2.52
CA TYR A 210 -3.46 20.77 2.28
C TYR A 210 -3.27 19.31 2.65
N ALA A 211 -2.32 18.65 2.01
CA ALA A 211 -1.84 17.35 2.41
C ALA A 211 -0.34 17.21 2.17
N SER A 212 0.28 16.26 2.86
CA SER A 212 1.69 15.94 2.71
C SER A 212 1.91 14.43 2.81
N ILE A 213 2.54 13.86 1.80
CA ILE A 213 2.86 12.43 1.72
C ILE A 213 4.25 12.20 2.30
N THR A 214 4.38 11.27 3.24
CA THR A 214 5.65 10.90 3.88
C THR A 214 5.62 9.46 4.36
N GLU A 215 6.68 9.01 5.03
CA GLU A 215 6.72 7.73 5.72
C GLU A 215 7.15 7.86 7.18
N ALA A 216 6.91 6.82 7.98
CA ALA A 216 7.43 6.72 9.35
C ALA A 216 7.81 5.29 9.73
N ASN A 217 8.66 5.16 10.74
CA ASN A 217 9.21 3.87 11.20
C ASN A 217 9.95 3.12 10.09
N LEU A 218 10.81 3.82 9.34
CA LEU A 218 11.70 3.25 8.34
C LEU A 218 12.86 2.51 9.05
N VAL A 219 12.65 1.24 9.35
CA VAL A 219 13.62 0.36 10.03
C VAL A 219 13.73 -0.93 9.24
N ASN A 220 14.95 -1.35 8.91
CA ASN A 220 15.24 -2.59 8.17
C ASN A 220 14.42 -2.74 6.86
N TYR A 221 14.13 -1.62 6.20
CA TYR A 221 13.36 -1.57 4.96
C TYR A 221 13.93 -0.46 4.06
N SER A 222 13.70 -0.55 2.76
CA SER A 222 14.19 0.45 1.81
C SER A 222 13.35 1.72 1.86
N GLY A 223 13.99 2.89 1.87
CA GLY A 223 13.29 4.18 1.94
C GLY A 223 12.41 4.45 0.73
N MET A 224 11.31 5.16 0.94
CA MET A 224 10.37 5.55 -0.10
C MET A 224 10.89 6.77 -0.87
N GLY A 225 10.94 6.67 -2.19
CA GLY A 225 10.89 7.77 -3.13
C GLY A 225 9.53 7.82 -3.81
N LEU A 226 9.20 8.95 -4.44
CA LEU A 226 7.95 9.13 -5.17
C LEU A 226 8.29 9.47 -6.62
N GLU A 227 7.87 8.62 -7.55
CA GLU A 227 8.05 8.79 -8.99
C GLU A 227 6.73 9.26 -9.63
N ALA A 228 6.76 10.38 -10.33
CA ALA A 228 5.59 10.88 -11.04
C ALA A 228 5.30 10.06 -12.30
N ASP A 229 4.03 9.71 -12.54
CA ASP A 229 3.59 9.04 -13.76
C ASP A 229 3.19 10.00 -14.89
N GLY A 230 3.24 11.32 -14.62
CA GLY A 230 2.83 12.37 -15.55
C GLY A 230 1.31 12.51 -15.74
N ARG A 231 0.51 11.75 -14.99
CA ARG A 231 -0.96 11.76 -15.00
C ARG A 231 -1.51 11.88 -13.58
N ARG A 232 -0.83 12.73 -12.79
CA ARG A 232 -1.16 13.11 -11.40
C ARG A 232 -0.88 12.06 -10.32
N ALA A 233 -0.38 10.87 -10.68
CA ALA A 233 -0.01 9.85 -9.71
C ALA A 233 1.46 9.99 -9.32
N TRP A 234 1.72 9.90 -8.01
CA TRP A 234 3.07 9.74 -7.45
C TRP A 234 3.21 8.34 -6.90
N ILE A 235 3.99 7.51 -7.59
CA ILE A 235 4.17 6.08 -7.34
C ILE A 235 5.32 5.88 -6.36
N THR A 236 5.11 5.10 -5.31
CA THR A 236 6.18 4.65 -4.42
C THR A 236 7.26 3.92 -5.22
N GLY A 237 8.51 4.34 -5.04
CA GLY A 237 9.70 3.70 -5.58
C GLY A 237 10.71 3.47 -4.47
N LEU A 238 11.00 2.21 -4.17
CA LEU A 238 12.04 1.86 -3.20
C LEU A 238 13.45 2.11 -3.77
N GLY A 239 14.47 2.01 -2.94
CA GLY A 239 15.84 2.41 -3.26
C GLY A 239 16.42 1.79 -4.54
N HIS A 240 15.96 0.62 -4.96
CA HIS A 240 16.42 -0.01 -6.21
C HIS A 240 15.87 0.62 -7.49
N ARG A 241 14.85 1.47 -7.37
CA ARG A 241 14.26 2.23 -8.49
C ARG A 241 14.65 3.70 -8.48
N GLN A 242 15.18 4.20 -7.37
CA GLN A 242 15.51 5.62 -7.22
C GLN A 242 16.69 6.00 -8.12
N PRO A 243 16.74 7.26 -8.59
CA PRO A 243 17.85 7.75 -9.38
C PRO A 243 19.18 7.59 -8.64
N LEU A 244 20.23 7.22 -9.38
CA LEU A 244 21.56 7.08 -8.83
C LEU A 244 22.09 8.44 -8.40
N ASN A 245 22.59 8.55 -7.17
CA ASN A 245 23.20 9.78 -6.70
C ASN A 245 24.60 9.99 -7.24
N TRP A 246 24.89 11.21 -7.68
CA TRP A 246 26.19 11.59 -8.23
C TRP A 246 27.40 11.21 -7.34
N PRO A 247 27.37 11.42 -6.01
CA PRO A 247 28.48 11.00 -5.15
C PRO A 247 28.78 9.51 -5.17
N PHE A 248 27.77 8.64 -5.33
CA PHE A 248 28.01 7.20 -5.45
C PHE A 248 28.60 6.87 -6.82
N GLU A 249 28.05 7.43 -7.89
CA GLU A 249 28.57 7.22 -9.25
C GLU A 249 30.05 7.64 -9.33
N LEU A 250 30.40 8.79 -8.76
CA LEU A 250 31.77 9.29 -8.74
C LEU A 250 32.72 8.35 -7.98
N ARG A 251 32.27 7.76 -6.86
CA ARG A 251 33.12 6.93 -5.98
C ARG A 251 33.23 5.48 -6.44
N TYR A 252 32.16 4.93 -7.00
CA TYR A 252 32.02 3.49 -7.27
C TYR A 252 31.75 3.15 -8.74
N GLY A 253 31.33 4.12 -9.56
CA GLY A 253 31.03 3.93 -10.97
C GLY A 253 29.64 3.34 -11.24
N ARG A 254 29.19 3.48 -12.49
CA ARG A 254 27.87 2.97 -12.95
C ARG A 254 27.78 1.45 -12.96
N GLU A 255 28.88 0.75 -13.19
CA GLU A 255 28.89 -0.72 -13.18
C GLU A 255 28.55 -1.26 -11.79
N GLU A 256 29.11 -0.66 -10.74
CA GLU A 256 28.80 -1.04 -9.36
C GLU A 256 27.34 -0.70 -9.01
N ALA A 257 26.80 0.40 -9.53
CA ALA A 257 25.41 0.79 -9.30
C ALA A 257 24.38 -0.24 -9.80
N LYS A 258 24.74 -1.12 -10.76
CA LYS A 258 23.84 -2.19 -11.24
C LYS A 258 23.39 -3.13 -10.12
N ARG A 259 24.19 -3.31 -9.07
CA ARG A 259 23.78 -4.14 -7.92
C ARG A 259 22.64 -3.53 -7.11
N LEU A 260 22.49 -2.20 -7.16
CA LEU A 260 21.44 -1.48 -6.46
C LEU A 260 20.08 -1.65 -7.13
N ALA A 261 20.04 -2.03 -8.41
CA ALA A 261 18.80 -2.17 -9.19
C ALA A 261 17.93 -3.39 -8.84
N LYS A 262 18.22 -4.05 -7.71
CA LYS A 262 17.46 -5.20 -7.20
C LYS A 262 16.82 -4.85 -5.86
N PRO A 263 15.55 -5.22 -5.62
CA PRO A 263 14.94 -5.03 -4.32
C PRO A 263 15.77 -5.72 -3.21
N ALA A 264 15.92 -5.04 -2.09
CA ALA A 264 16.63 -5.58 -0.93
C ALA A 264 15.82 -6.72 -0.31
N SER A 265 16.46 -7.87 -0.05
CA SER A 265 15.81 -8.98 0.63
C SER A 265 15.74 -8.76 2.15
N ILE A 266 14.65 -9.23 2.75
CA ILE A 266 14.37 -9.18 4.19
C ILE A 266 14.13 -10.60 4.68
N ALA A 267 14.80 -10.99 5.76
CA ALA A 267 14.57 -12.26 6.45
C ALA A 267 13.48 -12.10 7.52
N GLY A 268 12.66 -13.13 7.74
CA GLY A 268 11.60 -13.06 8.75
C GLY A 268 10.38 -12.29 8.27
N THR A 269 9.63 -11.75 9.25
CA THR A 269 8.42 -10.97 8.99
C THR A 269 8.76 -9.63 8.33
N ILE A 270 8.15 -9.36 7.18
CA ILE A 270 8.26 -8.06 6.51
C ILE A 270 7.21 -7.13 7.12
N SER A 271 7.66 -6.07 7.78
CA SER A 271 6.79 -4.95 8.18
C SER A 271 7.21 -3.71 7.40
N THR A 272 6.33 -3.21 6.53
CA THR A 272 6.65 -1.98 5.81
C THR A 272 6.68 -0.80 6.79
N PRO A 273 7.43 0.27 6.48
CA PRO A 273 7.20 1.55 7.11
C PRO A 273 5.74 1.98 6.90
N TRP A 274 5.27 2.88 7.75
CA TRP A 274 3.97 3.52 7.55
C TRP A 274 4.04 4.43 6.33
N ARG A 275 3.11 4.27 5.39
CA ARG A 275 2.85 5.23 4.32
C ARG A 275 1.81 6.22 4.84
N ILE A 276 2.17 7.50 4.87
CA ILE A 276 1.41 8.54 5.57
C ILE A 276 0.95 9.60 4.58
N ALA A 277 -0.30 10.03 4.71
CA ALA A 277 -0.76 11.30 4.18
C ALA A 277 -1.26 12.14 5.36
N MET A 278 -0.50 13.17 5.73
CA MET A 278 -0.95 14.21 6.65
C MET A 278 -1.93 15.11 5.89
N VAL A 279 -3.01 15.54 6.55
CA VAL A 279 -4.10 16.30 5.92
C VAL A 279 -4.58 17.40 6.86
N GLY A 280 -4.83 18.58 6.33
CA GLY A 280 -5.40 19.67 7.11
C GLY A 280 -6.16 20.68 6.27
N ALA A 281 -7.25 21.23 6.81
CA ALA A 281 -8.03 22.27 6.15
C ALA A 281 -7.25 23.59 5.99
N ARG A 282 -6.26 23.84 6.86
CA ARG A 282 -5.39 25.02 6.85
C ARG A 282 -4.00 24.63 7.33
N LEU A 283 -2.98 25.32 6.85
CA LEU A 283 -1.68 25.35 7.52
C LEU A 283 -1.88 26.08 8.85
N LYS A 284 -1.46 25.49 9.97
CA LYS A 284 -1.44 26.23 11.23
C LYS A 284 -0.44 27.38 11.07
N HIS A 285 -0.85 28.60 11.36
CA HIS A 285 0.09 29.70 11.52
C HIS A 285 1.07 29.29 12.63
N ALA A 286 2.37 29.23 12.30
CA ALA A 286 3.42 29.27 13.30
C ALA A 286 3.44 30.69 13.89
N GLY A 287 2.49 30.96 14.78
CA GLY A 287 2.62 32.07 15.71
C GLY A 287 3.69 31.66 16.71
N TYR A 288 4.89 32.22 16.53
CA TYR A 288 5.91 32.28 17.57
C TYR A 288 5.38 33.08 18.77
#